data_AF-A0A436CNM8-F1
#
_entry.id   AF-A0A436CNM8-F1
#
_cell.length_a   1.000
_cell.length_b   1.000
_cell.length_c   1.000
_cell.angle_alpha   90.00
_cell.angle_beta   90.00
_cell.angle_gamma   90.00
#
_symmetry.space_group_name_H-M   'P 1'
#
loop_
_entity.id
_entity.type
_entity.pdbx_description
1 polymer ?
#
loop_
_entity_poly.entity_id
_entity_poly.type
_entity_poly.pdbx_seq_one_letter_code
_entity_poly.pdbx_strand_id
1 'polypeptide(L)'
;MSLDKPRTVFICSCERSMPGFGDSVRRGCKDAQVQSGDQLCGAEIERIRNRLSEGGAITIACTQQAPLFREVAEEIGFAGDLDFVNIREAAGWSAEAASAGPKAAALVAMVAEPTSPPALVTLRSNGVVLVYGRDQAAMEVACQLAGDLDVTVLLTRPAEVTPNRVWDFPVVRGRIRNAQGHLGAFELIVDDFALPVPSSRDRLRFGAARDGAISKADIVIDLSGGVPLFPAHD
;
A
#
# COMPACT_ATOMS: atom_id res chain seq x y z
N MET A 1 10.18 -0.11 29.18
CA MET A 1 9.75 -1.41 28.65
C MET A 1 10.88 -2.41 28.83
N SER A 2 10.55 -3.67 29.08
CA SER A 2 11.53 -4.75 29.03
C SER A 2 11.59 -5.27 27.61
N LEU A 3 12.79 -5.53 27.11
CA LEU A 3 12.98 -6.12 25.78
C LEU A 3 13.00 -7.64 25.96
N ASP A 4 12.23 -8.38 25.16
CA ASP A 4 12.15 -9.85 25.24
C ASP A 4 13.50 -10.56 25.01
N LYS A 5 14.48 -9.85 24.41
CA LYS A 5 15.87 -10.29 24.27
C LYS A 5 16.86 -9.16 24.60
N PRO A 6 18.03 -9.46 25.20
CA PRO A 6 19.10 -8.49 25.36
C PRO A 6 19.54 -7.95 23.99
N ARG A 7 19.46 -6.64 23.81
CA ARG A 7 19.61 -5.98 22.50
C ARG A 7 20.65 -4.88 22.55
N THR A 8 21.52 -4.81 21.54
CA THR A 8 22.45 -3.68 21.39
C THR A 8 21.80 -2.62 20.52
N VAL A 9 21.74 -1.38 21.01
CA VAL A 9 21.11 -0.26 20.32
C VAL A 9 22.15 0.79 19.98
N PHE A 10 22.33 1.05 18.69
CA PHE A 10 23.19 2.09 18.16
C PHE A 10 22.43 3.39 17.93
N ILE A 11 22.85 4.47 18.58
CA ILE A 11 22.28 5.81 18.47
C ILE A 11 23.30 6.74 17.81
N CYS A 12 22.99 7.25 16.63
CA CYS A 12 23.83 8.19 15.88
C CYS A 12 23.36 9.63 16.11
N SER A 13 24.27 10.61 16.22
CA SER A 13 23.92 12.04 16.15
C SER A 13 23.86 12.58 14.72
N CYS A 14 24.18 11.76 13.72
CA CYS A 14 24.22 12.09 12.29
C CYS A 14 25.04 13.36 12.04
N GLU A 15 26.33 13.30 12.32
CA GLU A 15 27.27 14.43 12.26
C GLU A 15 26.88 15.60 13.17
N ARG A 16 26.23 15.30 14.30
CA ARG A 16 25.67 16.27 15.24
C ARG A 16 24.60 17.19 14.64
N SER A 17 23.97 16.77 13.53
CA SER A 17 22.81 17.45 12.95
C SER A 17 21.52 17.25 13.75
N MET A 18 21.54 16.37 14.75
CA MET A 18 20.44 16.17 15.69
C MET A 18 20.96 15.86 17.11
N PRO A 19 20.13 16.03 18.16
CA PRO A 19 20.53 15.67 19.52
C PRO A 19 20.92 14.20 19.65
N GLY A 20 21.99 13.92 20.39
CA GLY A 20 22.35 12.55 20.77
C GLY A 20 21.36 12.00 21.79
N PHE A 21 20.45 11.12 21.37
CA PHE A 21 19.40 10.57 22.25
C PHE A 21 19.85 9.39 23.15
N GLY A 22 21.16 9.09 23.22
CA GLY A 22 21.69 7.91 23.91
C GLY A 22 21.23 7.74 25.36
N ASP A 23 21.29 8.80 26.17
CA ASP A 23 20.87 8.74 27.58
C ASP A 23 19.35 8.60 27.73
N SER A 24 18.58 9.20 26.81
CA SER A 24 17.13 9.06 26.82
C SER A 24 16.71 7.63 26.47
N VAL A 25 17.36 7.03 25.48
CA VAL A 25 17.15 5.62 25.11
C VAL A 25 17.58 4.69 26.25
N ARG A 26 18.74 4.93 26.89
CA ARG A 26 19.20 4.12 28.03
C ARG A 26 18.22 4.17 29.21
N ARG A 27 17.57 5.32 29.45
CA ARG A 27 16.53 5.45 30.48
C ARG A 27 15.23 4.74 30.11
N GLY A 28 14.80 4.79 28.85
CA GLY A 28 13.54 4.19 28.38
C GLY A 28 13.61 2.69 28.11
N CYS A 29 14.78 2.20 27.69
CA CYS A 29 15.06 0.82 27.29
C CYS A 29 16.12 0.21 28.23
N LYS A 30 15.71 -0.16 29.45
CA LYS A 30 16.65 -0.55 30.53
C LYS A 30 17.48 -1.80 30.22
N ASP A 31 16.93 -2.71 29.41
CA ASP A 31 17.58 -3.97 29.03
C ASP A 31 18.42 -3.85 27.76
N ALA A 32 18.49 -2.65 27.16
CA ALA A 32 19.29 -2.39 25.96
C ALA A 32 20.71 -1.95 26.31
N GLN A 33 21.70 -2.55 25.63
CA GLN A 33 23.06 -2.04 25.61
C GLN A 33 23.16 -0.90 24.60
N VAL A 34 23.11 0.35 25.08
CA VAL A 34 23.12 1.54 24.23
C VAL A 34 24.55 1.99 23.90
N GLN A 35 24.88 2.01 22.61
CA GLN A 35 26.11 2.56 22.06
C GLN A 35 25.81 3.83 21.26
N SER A 36 26.44 4.95 21.61
CA SER A 36 26.25 6.22 20.90
C SER A 36 27.46 6.55 20.02
N GLY A 37 27.22 7.26 18.92
CA GLY A 37 28.25 7.76 17.99
C GLY A 37 27.71 8.93 17.17
N ASP A 38 28.54 9.48 16.30
CA ASP A 38 28.25 10.65 15.48
C ASP A 38 28.18 10.33 13.99
N GLN A 39 28.99 9.40 13.50
CA GLN A 39 29.13 8.99 12.10
C GLN A 39 29.16 7.47 11.96
N LEU A 40 28.17 6.78 12.53
CA LEU A 40 28.09 5.31 12.52
C LEU A 40 28.04 4.68 11.13
N CYS A 41 27.60 5.42 10.10
CA CYS A 41 27.63 4.99 8.70
C CYS A 41 28.89 5.45 7.94
N GLY A 42 29.78 6.19 8.60
CA GLY A 42 30.98 6.78 8.02
C GLY A 42 32.21 6.39 8.84
N ALA A 43 32.87 7.38 9.45
CA ALA A 43 34.12 7.18 10.19
C ALA A 43 34.06 6.13 11.32
N GLU A 44 32.86 5.79 11.80
CA GLU A 44 32.64 4.84 12.89
C GLU A 44 32.03 3.50 12.46
N ILE A 45 31.98 3.21 11.14
CA ILE A 45 31.38 1.99 10.60
C ILE A 45 31.98 0.70 11.19
N GLU A 46 33.27 0.73 11.53
CA GLU A 46 33.97 -0.40 12.14
C GLU A 46 33.38 -0.78 13.51
N ARG A 47 32.75 0.14 14.23
CA ARG A 47 32.04 -0.18 15.49
C ARG A 47 30.81 -1.06 15.22
N ILE A 48 30.12 -0.82 14.12
CA ILE A 48 28.97 -1.65 13.67
C ILE A 48 29.48 -3.00 13.19
N ARG A 49 30.52 -3.01 12.34
CA ARG A 49 31.17 -4.25 11.84
C ARG A 49 31.59 -5.17 13.00
N ASN A 50 32.30 -4.62 13.98
CA ASN A 50 32.75 -5.39 15.16
C ASN A 50 31.57 -5.97 15.95
N ARG A 51 30.51 -5.19 16.17
CA ARG A 51 29.35 -5.67 16.92
C ARG A 51 28.56 -6.73 16.15
N LEU A 52 28.45 -6.61 14.83
CA LEU A 52 27.84 -7.64 13.98
C LEU A 52 28.62 -8.96 14.08
N SER A 53 29.95 -8.93 14.07
CA SER A 53 30.79 -10.14 14.24
C SER A 53 30.57 -10.88 15.56
N GLU A 54 30.14 -10.18 16.61
CA GLU A 54 29.82 -10.77 17.92
C GLU A 54 28.41 -11.41 17.96
N GLY A 55 27.53 -11.12 17.00
CA GLY A 55 26.17 -11.68 16.94
C GLY A 55 25.16 -11.09 17.92
N GLY A 56 23.97 -11.70 17.99
CA GLY A 56 22.86 -11.30 18.87
C GLY A 56 21.85 -10.37 18.18
N ALA A 57 20.96 -9.75 18.97
CA ALA A 57 19.97 -8.80 18.45
C ALA A 57 20.51 -7.37 18.47
N ILE A 58 20.48 -6.69 17.33
CA ILE A 58 21.03 -5.35 17.12
C ILE A 58 19.95 -4.45 16.54
N THR A 59 19.86 -3.21 17.05
CA THR A 59 19.20 -2.13 16.32
C THR A 59 20.12 -0.98 16.04
N ILE A 60 19.94 -0.45 14.84
CA ILE A 60 20.57 0.78 14.41
C ILE A 60 19.48 1.82 14.26
N ALA A 61 19.59 2.90 15.03
CA ALA A 61 18.65 4.01 14.99
C ALA A 61 18.92 4.95 13.81
N CYS A 62 18.90 4.38 12.61
CA CYS A 62 19.01 5.05 11.33
C CYS A 62 18.33 4.18 10.26
N THR A 63 17.38 4.75 9.51
CA THR A 63 16.78 4.08 8.34
C THR A 63 17.42 4.52 7.02
N GLN A 64 17.99 5.73 6.97
CA GLN A 64 18.61 6.28 5.76
C GLN A 64 19.75 5.42 5.21
N GLN A 65 20.55 4.85 6.11
CA GLN A 65 21.73 4.05 5.78
C GLN A 65 21.51 2.56 6.05
N ALA A 66 20.24 2.14 6.19
CA ALA A 66 19.90 0.72 6.36
C ALA A 66 20.46 -0.19 5.25
N PRO A 67 20.47 0.21 3.95
CA PRO A 67 21.10 -0.61 2.90
C PRO A 67 22.58 -0.89 3.16
N LEU A 68 23.36 0.14 3.53
CA LEU A 68 24.78 -0.01 3.86
C LEU A 68 25.00 -0.97 5.03
N PHE A 69 24.22 -0.82 6.11
CA PHE A 69 24.37 -1.71 7.27
C PHE A 69 23.96 -3.16 6.97
N ARG A 70 23.00 -3.37 6.07
CA ARG A 70 22.66 -4.73 5.61
C ARG A 70 23.77 -5.33 4.77
N GLU A 71 24.38 -4.56 3.87
CA GLU A 71 25.55 -5.00 3.10
C GLU A 71 26.69 -5.42 4.02
N VAL A 72 27.02 -4.59 5.02
CA VAL A 72 28.04 -4.94 6.04
C VAL A 72 27.65 -6.20 6.83
N ALA A 73 26.37 -6.39 7.17
CA ALA A 73 25.90 -7.58 7.85
C ALA A 73 26.00 -8.83 6.96
N GLU A 74 25.68 -8.72 5.67
CA GLU A 74 25.81 -9.79 4.67
C GLU A 74 27.27 -10.18 4.46
N GLU A 75 28.18 -9.22 4.31
CA GLU A 75 29.63 -9.46 4.19
C GLU A 75 30.20 -10.29 5.36
N ILE A 76 29.69 -10.07 6.56
CA ILE A 76 30.12 -10.74 7.80
C ILE A 76 29.39 -12.09 7.99
N GLY A 77 28.34 -12.36 7.21
CA GLY A 77 27.48 -13.52 7.41
C GLY A 77 26.65 -13.44 8.70
N PHE A 78 26.22 -12.24 9.10
CA PHE A 78 25.42 -12.02 10.29
C PHE A 78 24.05 -12.71 10.17
N ALA A 79 23.75 -13.61 11.10
CA ALA A 79 22.51 -14.38 11.15
C ALA A 79 21.58 -13.99 12.32
N GLY A 80 21.86 -12.87 13.00
CA GLY A 80 21.06 -12.39 14.13
C GLY A 80 19.89 -11.48 13.70
N ASP A 81 19.17 -10.96 14.70
CA ASP A 81 18.09 -10.00 14.49
C ASP A 81 18.71 -8.61 14.25
N LEU A 82 18.54 -8.03 13.04
CA LEU A 82 19.00 -6.68 12.69
C LEU A 82 17.83 -5.79 12.30
N ASP A 83 17.47 -4.86 13.18
CA ASP A 83 16.37 -3.94 12.94
C ASP A 83 16.83 -2.48 12.84
N PHE A 84 16.02 -1.68 12.15
CA PHE A 84 16.29 -0.26 11.91
C PHE A 84 15.15 0.60 12.44
N VAL A 85 15.48 1.71 13.08
CA VAL A 85 14.48 2.67 13.57
C VAL A 85 14.83 4.08 13.12
N ASN A 86 13.83 4.80 12.63
CA ASN A 86 13.99 6.20 12.28
C ASN A 86 13.84 7.08 13.53
N ILE A 87 14.96 7.59 14.06
CA ILE A 87 14.96 8.65 15.08
C ILE A 87 15.41 10.00 14.51
N ARG A 88 15.83 10.06 13.24
CA ARG A 88 16.32 11.28 12.60
C ARG A 88 15.16 12.13 12.13
N GLU A 89 14.44 11.72 11.10
CA GLU A 89 13.29 12.47 10.60
C GLU A 89 12.12 12.41 11.60
N ALA A 90 11.95 11.31 12.31
CA ALA A 90 10.82 11.15 13.24
C ALA A 90 11.00 11.88 14.59
N ALA A 91 12.22 12.33 14.93
CA ALA A 91 12.50 13.02 16.20
C ALA A 91 13.58 14.10 16.06
N GLY A 92 14.79 13.74 15.65
CA GLY A 92 15.98 14.59 15.65
C GLY A 92 15.94 15.83 14.74
N TRP A 93 15.22 15.76 13.61
CA TRP A 93 14.99 16.87 12.67
C TRP A 93 13.56 17.41 12.78
N SER A 94 13.06 17.53 14.01
CA SER A 94 11.79 18.19 14.30
C SER A 94 12.01 19.51 15.03
N ALA A 95 11.02 20.40 15.01
CA ALA A 95 11.04 21.64 15.80
C ALA A 95 11.16 21.37 17.32
N GLU A 96 10.75 20.18 17.77
CA GLU A 96 10.73 19.75 19.17
C GLU A 96 11.94 18.85 19.53
N ALA A 97 12.95 18.77 18.66
CA ALA A 97 14.06 17.82 18.78
C ALA A 97 14.75 17.85 20.15
N ALA A 98 14.93 19.04 20.74
CA ALA A 98 15.56 19.20 22.05
C ALA A 98 14.84 18.44 23.18
N SER A 99 13.52 18.27 23.07
CA SER A 99 12.68 17.52 24.02
C SER A 99 12.28 16.13 23.51
N ALA A 100 12.72 15.71 22.32
CA ALA A 100 12.27 14.48 21.67
C ALA A 100 12.94 13.20 22.21
N GLY A 101 13.76 13.28 23.25
CA GLY A 101 14.44 12.13 23.87
C GLY A 101 13.49 10.97 24.25
N PRO A 102 12.36 11.22 24.96
CA PRO A 102 11.38 10.18 25.25
C PRO A 102 10.75 9.56 23.99
N LYS A 103 10.51 10.38 22.95
CA LYS A 103 10.01 9.90 21.66
C LYS A 103 11.01 8.98 20.97
N ALA A 104 12.29 9.33 20.95
CA ALA A 104 13.35 8.49 20.41
C ALA A 104 13.46 7.15 21.16
N ALA A 105 13.33 7.16 22.50
CA ALA A 105 13.29 5.93 23.30
C ALA A 105 12.07 5.07 22.98
N ALA A 106 10.89 5.67 22.83
CA ALA A 106 9.67 4.96 22.45
C ALA A 106 9.79 4.34 21.04
N LEU A 107 10.34 5.07 20.07
CA LEU A 107 10.61 4.57 18.72
C LEU A 107 11.52 3.33 18.75
N VAL A 108 12.62 3.39 19.51
CA VAL A 108 13.54 2.25 19.68
C VAL A 108 12.85 1.05 20.33
N ALA A 109 12.00 1.28 21.33
CA ALA A 109 11.25 0.23 22.00
C ALA A 109 10.23 -0.44 21.07
N MET A 110 9.51 0.33 20.25
CA MET A 110 8.52 -0.21 19.30
C MET A 110 9.13 -1.17 18.29
N VAL A 111 10.38 -0.97 17.88
CA VAL A 111 11.06 -1.88 16.94
C VAL A 111 11.39 -3.24 17.56
N ALA A 112 11.54 -3.31 18.88
CA ALA A 112 11.82 -4.56 19.57
C ALA A 112 10.54 -5.35 19.91
N GLU A 113 9.36 -4.80 19.63
CA GLU A 113 8.10 -5.52 19.81
C GLU A 113 7.92 -6.56 18.70
N PRO A 114 7.61 -7.82 19.03
CA PRO A 114 7.31 -8.84 18.04
C PRO A 114 6.13 -8.40 17.16
N THR A 115 6.36 -8.21 15.86
CA THR A 115 5.27 -7.98 14.91
C THR A 115 4.79 -9.33 14.37
N SER A 116 3.49 -9.61 14.54
CA SER A 116 2.87 -10.75 13.86
C SER A 116 2.79 -10.40 12.37
N PRO A 117 3.25 -11.27 11.45
CA PRO A 117 3.07 -11.02 10.03
C PRO A 117 1.56 -10.84 9.75
N PRO A 118 1.18 -9.86 8.91
CA PRO A 118 -0.22 -9.65 8.61
C PRO A 118 -0.82 -10.92 8.01
N ALA A 119 -2.10 -11.17 8.30
CA ALA A 119 -2.82 -12.29 7.71
C ALA A 119 -2.79 -12.16 6.18
N LEU A 120 -2.26 -13.18 5.50
CA LEU A 120 -2.29 -13.24 4.05
C LEU A 120 -3.69 -13.61 3.59
N VAL A 121 -4.29 -12.77 2.75
CA VAL A 121 -5.57 -13.05 2.10
C VAL A 121 -5.31 -13.43 0.65
N THR A 122 -5.74 -14.63 0.25
CA THR A 122 -5.67 -15.05 -1.15
C THR A 122 -6.90 -14.58 -1.90
N LEU A 123 -6.70 -13.84 -3.00
CA LEU A 123 -7.75 -13.41 -3.91
C LEU A 123 -7.67 -14.23 -5.20
N ARG A 124 -8.81 -14.54 -5.83
CA ARG A 124 -8.89 -15.28 -7.10
C ARG A 124 -9.84 -14.57 -8.04
N SER A 125 -9.47 -14.48 -9.32
CA SER A 125 -10.28 -13.90 -10.40
C SER A 125 -10.37 -14.92 -11.54
N ASN A 126 -11.54 -15.05 -12.13
CA ASN A 126 -11.78 -15.81 -13.37
C ASN A 126 -11.69 -14.92 -14.62
N GLY A 127 -11.32 -13.64 -14.46
CA GLY A 127 -11.15 -12.70 -15.56
C GLY A 127 -12.43 -12.00 -16.02
N VAL A 128 -13.50 -12.01 -15.22
CA VAL A 128 -14.75 -11.31 -15.55
C VAL A 128 -14.65 -9.84 -15.14
N VAL A 129 -14.78 -8.91 -16.08
CA VAL A 129 -14.64 -7.48 -15.84
C VAL A 129 -15.87 -6.67 -16.25
N LEU A 130 -16.34 -5.81 -15.34
CA LEU A 130 -17.34 -4.81 -15.62
C LEU A 130 -16.67 -3.44 -15.77
N VAL A 131 -16.75 -2.86 -16.97
CA VAL A 131 -16.34 -1.48 -17.22
C VAL A 131 -17.57 -0.58 -17.09
N TYR A 132 -17.59 0.27 -16.06
CA TYR A 132 -18.67 1.20 -15.79
C TYR A 132 -18.27 2.61 -16.24
N GLY A 133 -19.00 3.22 -17.15
CA GLY A 133 -18.64 4.54 -17.68
C GLY A 133 -19.78 5.22 -18.41
N ARG A 134 -19.50 6.30 -19.14
CA ARG A 134 -20.55 7.13 -19.78
C ARG A 134 -20.33 7.44 -21.25
N ASP A 135 -19.13 7.24 -21.76
CA ASP A 135 -18.69 7.74 -23.07
C ASP A 135 -17.66 6.80 -23.73
N GLN A 136 -16.99 7.32 -24.77
CA GLN A 136 -16.04 6.58 -25.58
C GLN A 136 -14.84 6.04 -24.79
N ALA A 137 -14.42 6.68 -23.70
CA ALA A 137 -13.29 6.21 -22.91
C ALA A 137 -13.56 4.82 -22.29
N ALA A 138 -14.80 4.57 -21.88
CA ALA A 138 -15.21 3.25 -21.39
C ALA A 138 -15.11 2.18 -22.48
N MET A 139 -15.41 2.55 -23.73
CA MET A 139 -15.32 1.66 -24.87
C MET A 139 -13.86 1.34 -25.22
N GLU A 140 -12.99 2.34 -25.20
CA GLU A 140 -11.56 2.16 -25.47
C GLU A 140 -10.89 1.23 -24.45
N VAL A 141 -11.19 1.41 -23.16
CA VAL A 141 -10.70 0.52 -22.10
C VAL A 141 -11.24 -0.89 -22.29
N ALA A 142 -12.52 -1.04 -22.59
CA ALA A 142 -13.12 -2.35 -22.86
C ALA A 142 -12.45 -3.07 -24.03
N CYS A 143 -12.17 -2.37 -25.13
CA CYS A 143 -11.44 -2.92 -26.28
C CYS A 143 -10.02 -3.38 -25.92
N GLN A 144 -9.31 -2.66 -25.06
CA GLN A 144 -7.97 -3.06 -24.62
C GLN A 144 -7.98 -4.33 -23.77
N LEU A 145 -9.07 -4.56 -23.01
CA LEU A 145 -9.18 -5.68 -22.09
C LEU A 145 -9.78 -6.94 -22.74
N ALA A 146 -10.56 -6.79 -23.81
CA ALA A 146 -11.29 -7.89 -24.45
C ALA A 146 -10.41 -9.01 -25.01
N GLY A 147 -9.10 -8.78 -25.19
CA GLY A 147 -8.16 -9.81 -25.60
C GLY A 147 -7.88 -10.86 -24.52
N ASP A 148 -7.98 -10.48 -23.25
CA ASP A 148 -7.54 -11.30 -22.11
C ASP A 148 -8.67 -11.56 -21.08
N LEU A 149 -9.73 -10.75 -21.09
CA LEU A 149 -10.80 -10.76 -20.07
C LEU A 149 -12.20 -10.91 -20.68
N ASP A 150 -13.13 -11.45 -19.91
CA ASP A 150 -14.56 -11.48 -20.25
C ASP A 150 -15.19 -10.13 -19.87
N VAL A 151 -15.28 -9.24 -20.86
CA VAL A 151 -15.66 -7.83 -20.67
C VAL A 151 -17.16 -7.64 -20.79
N THR A 152 -17.73 -6.82 -19.91
CA THR A 152 -19.05 -6.19 -20.11
C THR A 152 -18.93 -4.68 -19.88
N VAL A 153 -19.52 -3.88 -20.77
CA VAL A 153 -19.58 -2.42 -20.61
C VAL A 153 -20.97 -2.01 -20.14
N LEU A 154 -21.03 -1.28 -19.03
CA LEU A 154 -22.24 -0.67 -18.49
C LEU A 154 -22.16 0.85 -18.62
N LEU A 155 -22.99 1.42 -19.50
CA LEU A 155 -23.05 2.85 -19.75
C LEU A 155 -24.11 3.53 -18.86
N THR A 156 -23.65 4.41 -17.96
CA THR A 156 -24.48 5.32 -17.18
C THR A 156 -24.68 6.63 -17.90
N ARG A 157 -25.94 7.06 -18.08
CA ARG A 157 -26.31 8.30 -18.80
C ARG A 157 -25.50 8.44 -20.11
N PRO A 158 -25.63 7.49 -21.04
CA PRO A 158 -24.75 7.39 -22.21
C PRO A 158 -24.73 8.72 -22.98
N ALA A 159 -23.52 9.25 -23.19
CA ALA A 159 -23.29 10.33 -24.14
C ALA A 159 -23.51 9.83 -25.58
N GLU A 160 -23.25 10.66 -26.60
CA GLU A 160 -23.26 10.22 -28.00
C GLU A 160 -22.09 9.27 -28.26
N VAL A 161 -22.26 8.00 -27.86
CA VAL A 161 -21.37 6.89 -28.16
C VAL A 161 -21.79 6.32 -29.51
N THR A 162 -20.87 6.36 -30.47
CA THR A 162 -21.08 5.80 -31.80
C THR A 162 -21.16 4.27 -31.71
N PRO A 163 -22.23 3.64 -32.20
CA PRO A 163 -22.31 2.19 -32.26
C PRO A 163 -21.20 1.63 -33.16
N ASN A 164 -20.44 0.66 -32.67
CA ASN A 164 -19.59 -0.16 -33.52
C ASN A 164 -20.45 -1.22 -34.24
N ARG A 165 -20.05 -1.63 -35.43
CA ARG A 165 -20.80 -2.60 -36.27
C ARG A 165 -20.85 -3.99 -35.64
N VAL A 166 -19.79 -4.36 -34.92
CA VAL A 166 -19.67 -5.61 -34.16
C VAL A 166 -18.94 -5.26 -32.86
N TRP A 167 -19.49 -5.69 -31.73
CA TRP A 167 -18.80 -5.63 -30.44
C TRP A 167 -18.38 -7.04 -30.06
N ASP A 168 -17.14 -7.21 -29.58
CA ASP A 168 -16.65 -8.48 -29.05
C ASP A 168 -17.16 -8.74 -27.62
N PHE A 169 -17.87 -7.78 -27.04
CA PHE A 169 -18.39 -7.80 -25.68
C PHE A 169 -19.75 -7.09 -25.57
N PRO A 170 -20.58 -7.42 -24.56
CA PRO A 170 -21.86 -6.74 -24.34
C PRO A 170 -21.69 -5.27 -23.93
N VAL A 171 -22.50 -4.40 -24.53
CA VAL A 171 -22.59 -2.97 -24.19
C VAL A 171 -24.02 -2.66 -23.79
N VAL A 172 -24.25 -2.44 -22.50
CA VAL A 172 -25.59 -2.26 -21.91
C VAL A 172 -25.71 -0.91 -21.23
N ARG A 173 -26.95 -0.45 -21.03
CA ARG A 173 -27.24 0.75 -20.22
C ARG A 173 -27.60 0.34 -18.81
N GLY A 174 -27.24 1.18 -17.85
CA GLY A 174 -27.80 1.15 -16.50
C GLY A 174 -27.03 2.01 -15.51
N ARG A 175 -27.58 2.11 -14.30
CA ARG A 175 -26.99 2.84 -13.17
C ARG A 175 -26.77 1.88 -12.02
N ILE A 176 -25.54 1.83 -11.51
CA ILE A 176 -25.25 1.05 -10.31
C ILE A 176 -25.88 1.77 -9.12
N ARG A 177 -26.84 1.13 -8.47
CA ARG A 177 -27.47 1.59 -7.23
C ARG A 177 -26.64 1.21 -6.02
N ASN A 178 -26.11 -0.02 -6.01
CA ASN A 178 -25.29 -0.55 -4.92
C ASN A 178 -24.17 -1.42 -5.48
N ALA A 179 -23.00 -1.38 -4.86
CA ALA A 179 -21.86 -2.22 -5.18
C ALA A 179 -21.28 -2.77 -3.86
N GLN A 180 -21.01 -4.07 -3.82
CA GLN A 180 -20.42 -4.74 -2.66
C GLN A 180 -19.41 -5.79 -3.11
N GLY A 181 -18.55 -6.20 -2.17
CA GLY A 181 -17.58 -7.27 -2.39
C GLY A 181 -16.14 -6.77 -2.39
N HIS A 182 -15.27 -7.56 -2.99
CA HIS A 182 -13.83 -7.32 -3.11
C HIS A 182 -13.33 -7.86 -4.44
N LEU A 183 -12.05 -7.62 -4.76
CA LEU A 183 -11.41 -8.16 -5.96
C LEU A 183 -11.65 -9.68 -6.07
N GLY A 184 -12.20 -10.13 -7.20
CA GLY A 184 -12.59 -11.52 -7.44
C GLY A 184 -14.01 -11.91 -7.04
N ALA A 185 -14.78 -11.03 -6.41
CA ALA A 185 -16.13 -11.34 -5.92
C ALA A 185 -16.98 -10.07 -5.74
N PHE A 186 -17.15 -9.26 -6.79
CA PHE A 186 -18.06 -8.12 -6.77
C PHE A 186 -19.48 -8.52 -7.15
N GLU A 187 -20.45 -7.89 -6.48
CA GLU A 187 -21.86 -7.94 -6.82
C GLU A 187 -22.42 -6.51 -6.90
N LEU A 188 -23.06 -6.19 -8.03
CA LEU A 188 -23.59 -4.88 -8.33
C LEU A 188 -25.08 -4.97 -8.62
N ILE A 189 -25.85 -4.07 -8.00
CA ILE A 189 -27.27 -3.90 -8.28
C ILE A 189 -27.43 -2.74 -9.26
N VAL A 190 -27.98 -3.03 -10.43
CA VAL A 190 -28.11 -2.12 -11.56
C VAL A 190 -29.58 -1.79 -11.80
N ASP A 191 -29.91 -0.51 -11.69
CA ASP A 191 -31.20 0.04 -12.10
C ASP A 191 -31.12 0.60 -13.53
N ASP A 192 -32.27 0.87 -14.14
CA ASP A 192 -32.36 1.36 -15.53
C ASP A 192 -31.61 0.43 -16.53
N PHE A 193 -31.57 -0.87 -16.22
CA PHE A 193 -30.85 -1.85 -17.01
C PHE A 193 -31.57 -2.09 -18.35
N ALA A 194 -30.88 -1.85 -19.46
CA ALA A 194 -31.45 -2.02 -20.79
C ALA A 194 -30.41 -2.51 -21.81
N LEU A 195 -30.83 -3.41 -22.70
CA LEU A 195 -30.04 -3.90 -23.82
C LEU A 195 -30.06 -2.90 -24.99
N PRO A 196 -28.98 -2.84 -25.80
CA PRO A 196 -28.96 -2.00 -27.00
C PRO A 196 -29.95 -2.54 -28.03
N VAL A 197 -30.64 -1.66 -28.74
CA VAL A 197 -31.53 -2.08 -29.84
C VAL A 197 -30.71 -2.32 -31.12
N PRO A 198 -30.97 -3.41 -31.87
CA PRO A 198 -30.22 -3.73 -33.11
C PRO A 198 -30.29 -2.65 -34.19
N SER A 199 -31.34 -1.80 -34.15
CA SER A 199 -31.54 -0.71 -35.12
C SER A 199 -30.79 0.59 -34.77
N SER A 200 -29.88 0.56 -33.79
CA SER A 200 -29.01 1.69 -33.47
C SER A 200 -28.04 1.97 -34.62
N ARG A 201 -27.97 3.24 -35.08
CA ARG A 201 -27.11 3.65 -36.22
C ARG A 201 -26.19 4.80 -35.86
N ASP A 202 -26.76 6.00 -35.67
CA ASP A 202 -25.95 7.22 -35.40
C ASP A 202 -25.52 7.34 -33.94
N ARG A 203 -26.28 6.71 -33.03
CA ARG A 203 -26.01 6.65 -31.58
C ARG A 203 -26.60 5.39 -30.97
N LEU A 204 -26.02 4.90 -29.89
CA LEU A 204 -26.57 3.77 -29.14
C LEU A 204 -27.95 4.13 -28.57
N ARG A 205 -28.95 3.31 -28.90
CA ARG A 205 -30.29 3.38 -28.32
C ARG A 205 -30.54 2.10 -27.54
N PHE A 206 -31.29 2.21 -26.45
CA PHE A 206 -31.57 1.11 -25.55
C PHE A 206 -33.06 0.82 -25.50
N GLY A 207 -33.41 -0.44 -25.29
CA GLY A 207 -34.79 -0.91 -25.21
C GLY A 207 -35.47 -0.55 -23.89
N ALA A 208 -36.51 -1.31 -23.54
CA ALA A 208 -37.20 -1.17 -22.27
C ALA A 208 -36.24 -1.46 -21.10
N ALA A 209 -36.23 -0.56 -20.12
CA ALA A 209 -35.40 -0.66 -18.94
C ALA A 209 -36.10 -1.44 -17.82
N ARG A 210 -35.31 -2.04 -16.93
CA ARG A 210 -35.79 -2.65 -15.69
C ARG A 210 -34.83 -2.36 -14.54
N ASP A 211 -35.38 -2.32 -13.34
CA ASP A 211 -34.62 -2.06 -12.12
C ASP A 211 -34.22 -3.36 -11.40
N GLY A 212 -33.19 -3.27 -10.55
CA GLY A 212 -32.74 -4.36 -9.70
C GLY A 212 -32.06 -5.52 -10.43
N ALA A 213 -31.46 -5.29 -11.60
CA ALA A 213 -30.63 -6.31 -12.25
C ALA A 213 -29.37 -6.58 -11.41
N ILE A 214 -28.99 -7.84 -11.26
CA ILE A 214 -27.76 -8.23 -10.54
C ILE A 214 -26.67 -8.52 -11.57
N SER A 215 -25.51 -7.87 -11.41
CA SER A 215 -24.30 -8.13 -12.18
C SER A 215 -23.19 -8.60 -11.23
N LYS A 216 -22.45 -9.62 -11.64
CA LYS A 216 -21.29 -10.13 -10.90
C LYS A 216 -20.04 -9.93 -11.74
N ALA A 217 -18.95 -9.52 -11.10
CA ALA A 217 -17.67 -9.33 -11.76
C ALA A 217 -16.53 -9.62 -10.79
N ASP A 218 -15.39 -10.03 -11.34
CA ASP A 218 -14.16 -10.19 -10.55
C ASP A 218 -13.43 -8.84 -10.45
N ILE A 219 -13.55 -8.01 -11.48
CA ILE A 219 -12.92 -6.71 -11.61
C ILE A 219 -13.97 -5.67 -11.98
N VAL A 220 -13.96 -4.52 -11.33
CA VAL A 220 -14.79 -3.36 -11.69
C VAL A 220 -13.87 -2.19 -12.02
N ILE A 221 -14.06 -1.61 -13.20
CA ILE A 221 -13.35 -0.40 -13.63
C ILE A 221 -14.37 0.73 -13.73
N ASP A 222 -14.30 1.67 -12.77
CA ASP A 222 -15.21 2.81 -12.71
C ASP A 222 -14.60 4.04 -13.41
N LEU A 223 -15.17 4.37 -14.56
CA LEU A 223 -14.90 5.54 -15.40
C LEU A 223 -16.13 6.46 -15.47
N SER A 224 -17.08 6.32 -14.53
CA SER A 224 -18.32 7.09 -14.56
C SER A 224 -18.12 8.58 -14.26
N GLY A 225 -17.01 8.93 -13.61
CA GLY A 225 -16.73 10.28 -13.09
C GLY A 225 -17.67 10.72 -11.97
N GLY A 226 -18.41 9.77 -11.37
CA GLY A 226 -19.31 9.99 -10.25
C GLY A 226 -18.62 9.84 -8.88
N VAL A 227 -19.44 9.63 -7.86
CA VAL A 227 -18.95 9.21 -6.54
C VAL A 227 -18.34 7.80 -6.69
N PRO A 228 -17.15 7.53 -6.14
CA PRO A 228 -16.53 6.21 -6.22
C PRO A 228 -17.46 5.11 -5.69
N LEU A 229 -17.58 4.01 -6.44
CA LEU A 229 -18.37 2.85 -6.01
C LEU A 229 -17.89 2.24 -4.69
N PHE A 230 -16.57 2.34 -4.43
CA PHE A 230 -15.92 1.85 -3.21
C PHE A 230 -15.06 2.99 -2.64
N PRO A 231 -15.53 3.74 -1.64
CA PRO A 231 -14.73 4.78 -0.99
C PRO A 231 -13.57 4.17 -0.21
N ALA A 232 -12.47 4.91 -0.06
CA ALA A 232 -11.39 4.53 0.84
C ALA A 232 -11.92 4.41 2.27
N HIS A 233 -11.31 3.53 3.07
CA HIS A 233 -11.57 3.50 4.51
C HIS A 233 -10.96 4.76 5.15
N ASP A 234 -11.66 5.34 6.13
CA ASP A 234 -11.12 6.37 7.01
C ASP A 234 -10.11 5.77 8.03
#